data_AF-A0A0I9AZR4-F1
#
_entry.id   AF-A0A0I9AZR4-F1
#
_cell.length_a   1.000
_cell.length_b   1.000
_cell.length_c   1.000
_cell.angle_alpha   90.00
_cell.angle_beta   90.00
_cell.angle_gamma   90.00
#
_symmetry.space_group_name_H-M   'P 1'
#
loop_
_entity.id
_entity.type
_entity.pdbx_description
1 polymer ?
#
loop_
_entity_poly.entity_id
_entity_poly.type
_entity_poly.pdbx_seq_one_letter_code
_entity_poly.pdbx_strand_id
1 'polypeptide(L)'
;MTYDWKYCSNFNNICFLPQVFRIVKTKDTGSIALGMYVMQVIDIALWLAHGIRIGDLPLILANSVSFLLSGIILFYKLKYK
;
A
#
# COMPACT_ATOMS: atom_id res chain seq x y z
N MET A 1 -26.70 24.82 -12.59
CA MET A 1 -25.44 24.58 -11.86
C MET A 1 -25.21 23.07 -11.74
N THR A 2 -24.66 22.44 -12.77
CA THR A 2 -24.43 20.99 -12.81
C THR A 2 -23.19 20.66 -13.62
N TYR A 3 -22.03 21.20 -13.23
CA TYR A 3 -20.73 20.75 -13.71
C TYR A 3 -19.76 20.93 -12.54
N ASP A 4 -19.11 19.85 -12.09
CA ASP A 4 -17.68 19.87 -11.68
C ASP A 4 -17.15 18.58 -11.02
N TRP A 5 -17.94 17.52 -10.82
CA TRP A 5 -17.38 16.28 -10.26
C TRP A 5 -16.60 15.42 -11.28
N LYS A 6 -16.75 15.66 -12.58
CA LYS A 6 -16.04 14.89 -13.63
C LYS A 6 -14.56 15.27 -13.78
N TYR A 7 -14.15 16.48 -13.39
CA TYR A 7 -12.77 16.94 -13.55
C TYR A 7 -11.84 16.47 -12.43
N CYS A 8 -12.36 16.16 -11.24
CA CYS A 8 -11.56 15.67 -10.11
C CYS A 8 -11.00 14.25 -10.32
N SER A 9 -11.53 13.46 -11.26
CA SER A 9 -11.06 12.07 -11.48
C SER A 9 -9.69 11.99 -12.18
N ASN A 10 -9.23 13.07 -12.82
CA ASN A 10 -7.98 13.05 -13.60
C ASN A 10 -6.74 13.50 -12.81
N PHE A 11 -6.91 14.20 -11.68
CA PHE A 11 -5.79 14.68 -10.87
C PHE A 11 -5.07 13.58 -10.09
N ASN A 12 -5.68 12.39 -9.96
CA ASN A 12 -5.05 11.28 -9.27
C ASN A 12 -3.82 10.76 -10.04
N ASN A 13 -3.89 10.69 -11.38
CA ASN A 13 -2.82 10.10 -12.19
C ASN A 13 -1.54 10.94 -12.24
N ILE A 14 -1.64 12.27 -12.13
CA ILE A 14 -0.48 13.18 -12.23
C ILE A 14 0.39 13.11 -10.96
N CYS A 15 -0.20 12.76 -9.81
CA CYS A 15 0.53 12.60 -8.55
C CYS A 15 1.32 11.27 -8.48
N PHE A 16 0.89 10.23 -9.19
CA PHE A 16 1.59 8.94 -9.28
C PHE A 16 2.80 8.96 -10.22
N LEU A 17 2.82 9.86 -11.21
CA LEU A 17 3.93 10.02 -12.16
C LEU A 17 5.30 10.28 -11.51
N PRO A 18 5.46 11.26 -10.59
CA PRO A 18 6.74 11.47 -9.90
C PRO A 18 7.10 10.32 -8.97
N GLN A 19 6.10 9.59 -8.44
CA GLN A 19 6.31 8.43 -7.58
C GLN A 19 6.94 7.26 -8.35
N VAL A 20 6.44 6.97 -9.56
CA VAL A 20 7.01 5.96 -10.47
C VAL A 20 8.39 6.38 -10.99
N PHE A 21 8.58 7.66 -11.34
CA PHE A 21 9.86 8.15 -11.85
C PHE A 21 11.00 8.08 -10.82
N ARG A 22 10.71 8.32 -9.53
CA ARG A 22 11.68 8.13 -8.44
C ARG A 22 12.07 6.65 -8.25
N ILE A 23 11.12 5.73 -8.37
CA ILE A 23 11.38 4.28 -8.27
C ILE A 23 12.32 3.81 -9.39
N VAL A 24 12.11 4.28 -10.62
CA VAL A 24 12.94 3.91 -11.79
C VAL A 24 14.34 4.56 -11.73
N LYS A 25 14.44 5.81 -11.23
CA LYS A 25 15.72 6.56 -11.23
C LYS A 25 16.71 6.09 -10.16
N THR A 26 16.23 5.53 -9.05
CA THR A 26 17.11 5.20 -7.91
C THR A 26 17.91 3.91 -8.14
N LYS A 27 17.55 3.06 -9.12
CA LYS A 27 18.27 1.83 -9.54
C LYS A 27 18.69 0.84 -8.42
N ASP A 28 18.32 1.11 -7.18
CA ASP A 28 18.48 0.26 -6.00
C ASP A 28 17.14 -0.44 -5.73
N THR A 29 16.70 -1.18 -6.74
CA THR A 29 15.40 -1.87 -6.77
C THR A 29 15.34 -3.04 -5.79
N GLY A 30 16.47 -3.49 -5.26
CA GLY A 30 16.55 -4.56 -4.27
C GLY A 30 16.16 -4.12 -2.86
N SER A 31 16.50 -2.89 -2.46
CA SER A 31 16.28 -2.39 -1.10
C SER A 31 15.02 -1.52 -0.99
N ILE A 32 14.76 -0.68 -2.00
CA ILE A 32 13.61 0.25 -2.01
C ILE A 32 12.29 -0.50 -2.21
N ALA A 33 12.25 -1.49 -3.12
CA ALA A 33 11.05 -2.30 -3.31
C ALA A 33 10.74 -3.08 -2.02
N LEU A 34 11.76 -3.63 -1.36
CA LEU A 34 11.61 -4.37 -0.10
C LEU A 34 11.10 -3.46 1.03
N GLY A 35 11.62 -2.22 1.11
CA GLY A 35 11.13 -1.19 2.03
C GLY A 35 9.65 -0.84 1.82
N MET A 36 9.17 -0.74 0.57
CA MET A 36 7.74 -0.52 0.29
C MET A 36 6.87 -1.68 0.80
N TYR A 37 7.25 -2.94 0.56
CA TYR A 37 6.47 -4.09 1.08
C TYR A 37 6.47 -4.15 2.60
N VAL A 38 7.60 -3.85 3.25
CA VAL A 38 7.68 -3.79 4.72
C VAL A 38 6.80 -2.66 5.26
N MET A 39 6.84 -1.48 4.65
CA MET A 39 6.01 -0.34 5.05
C MET A 39 4.52 -0.64 4.85
N GLN A 40 4.15 -1.32 3.75
CA GLN A 40 2.79 -1.81 3.51
C GLN A 40 2.32 -2.78 4.61
N VAL A 41 3.16 -3.72 5.02
CA VAL A 41 2.85 -4.68 6.09
C VAL A 41 2.69 -3.98 7.44
N ILE A 42 3.54 -2.99 7.74
CA ILE A 42 3.44 -2.18 8.97
C ILE A 42 2.14 -1.37 8.99
N ASP A 43 1.79 -0.72 7.88
CA ASP A 43 0.57 0.09 7.75
C ASP A 43 -0.68 -0.78 8.03
N ILE A 44 -0.77 -1.94 7.37
CA ILE A 44 -1.88 -2.89 7.58
C ILE A 44 -1.92 -3.41 9.03
N ALA A 45 -0.75 -3.69 9.65
CA ALA A 45 -0.69 -4.12 11.05
C ALA A 45 -1.21 -3.03 12.01
N LEU A 46 -0.88 -1.76 11.72
CA LEU A 46 -1.35 -0.60 12.48
C LEU A 46 -2.88 -0.44 12.36
N TRP A 47 -3.42 -0.59 11.14
CA TRP A 47 -4.86 -0.59 10.90
C TRP A 47 -5.58 -1.76 11.57
N LEU A 48 -4.98 -2.94 11.59
CA LEU A 48 -5.50 -4.10 12.32
C LEU A 48 -5.59 -3.83 13.83
N ALA A 49 -4.51 -3.31 14.43
CA ALA A 49 -4.50 -2.95 15.85
C ALA A 49 -5.53 -1.86 16.16
N HIS A 50 -5.68 -0.88 15.27
CA HIS A 50 -6.69 0.16 15.38
C HIS A 50 -8.12 -0.40 15.28
N GLY A 51 -8.38 -1.29 14.32
CA GLY A 51 -9.68 -1.94 14.15
C GLY A 51 -10.07 -2.79 15.36
N ILE A 52 -9.11 -3.52 15.96
CA ILE A 52 -9.31 -4.24 17.22
C ILE A 52 -9.69 -3.27 18.35
N ARG A 53 -9.04 -2.10 18.42
CA ARG A 53 -9.35 -1.08 19.44
C ARG A 53 -10.76 -0.49 19.30
N ILE A 54 -11.27 -0.37 18.07
CA ILE A 54 -12.61 0.18 17.78
C ILE A 54 -13.69 -0.90 17.81
N GLY A 55 -13.32 -2.18 17.71
CA GLY A 55 -14.25 -3.30 17.59
C GLY A 55 -14.90 -3.41 16.21
N ASP A 56 -14.28 -2.82 15.18
CA ASP A 56 -14.78 -2.83 13.81
C ASP A 56 -14.39 -4.15 13.12
N LEU A 57 -15.27 -5.16 13.25
CA LEU A 57 -15.16 -6.47 12.60
C LEU A 57 -14.91 -6.38 11.08
N PRO A 58 -15.66 -5.59 10.29
CA PRO A 58 -15.40 -5.43 8.86
C PRO A 58 -13.97 -4.93 8.55
N LEU A 59 -13.48 -3.94 9.32
CA LEU A 59 -12.13 -3.40 9.14
C LEU A 59 -11.05 -4.45 9.46
N ILE A 60 -11.24 -5.23 10.53
CA ILE A 60 -10.33 -6.31 10.94
C ILE A 60 -10.29 -7.40 9.87
N LEU A 61 -11.45 -7.83 9.36
CA LEU A 61 -11.56 -8.87 8.33
C LEU A 61 -10.90 -8.43 7.01
N ALA A 62 -11.16 -7.19 6.56
CA ALA A 62 -10.57 -6.67 5.32
C ALA A 62 -9.04 -6.55 5.41
N ASN A 63 -8.53 -6.02 6.53
CA ASN A 63 -7.09 -5.82 6.71
C ASN A 63 -6.34 -7.13 7.00
N SER A 64 -6.95 -8.12 7.64
CA SER A 64 -6.33 -9.43 7.88
C SER A 64 -6.05 -10.21 6.59
N VAL A 65 -6.97 -10.19 5.61
CA VAL A 65 -6.72 -10.79 4.28
C VAL A 65 -5.56 -10.07 3.57
N SER A 66 -5.55 -8.74 3.62
CA SER A 66 -4.49 -7.91 3.02
C SER A 66 -3.12 -8.13 3.67
N PHE A 67 -3.10 -8.34 5.00
CA PHE A 67 -1.90 -8.64 5.77
C PHE A 67 -1.31 -9.99 5.38
N LEU A 68 -2.16 -11.02 5.26
CA LEU A 68 -1.73 -12.36 4.83
C LEU A 68 -1.13 -12.32 3.43
N LEU A 69 -1.79 -11.67 2.47
CA LEU A 69 -1.30 -11.58 1.10
C LEU A 69 0.03 -10.82 1.02
N SER A 70 0.14 -9.68 1.71
CA SER A 70 1.37 -8.88 1.75
C SER A 70 2.50 -9.63 2.46
N GLY A 71 2.20 -10.38 3.52
CA GLY A 71 3.14 -11.22 4.25
C GLY A 71 3.70 -12.37 3.39
N ILE A 72 2.86 -13.04 2.59
CA ILE A 72 3.29 -14.07 1.64
C ILE A 72 4.25 -13.47 0.61
N ILE A 73 3.91 -12.32 0.03
CA ILE A 73 4.76 -11.64 -0.96
C ILE A 73 6.11 -11.25 -0.34
N LEU A 74 6.10 -10.69 0.87
CA LEU A 74 7.32 -10.33 1.59
C LEU A 74 8.17 -11.56 1.90
N PHE A 75 7.55 -12.66 2.34
CA PHE A 75 8.23 -13.92 2.63
C PHE A 75 8.90 -14.51 1.38
N TYR A 76 8.18 -14.58 0.26
CA TYR A 76 8.74 -15.02 -1.02
C TYR A 76 9.89 -14.11 -1.46
N LYS A 77 9.76 -12.80 -1.28
CA LYS A 77 10.81 -11.85 -1.67
C LYS A 77 12.06 -11.91 -0.79
N LEU A 78 11.91 -12.27 0.50
CA LEU A 78 13.03 -12.53 1.40
C LEU A 78 13.70 -13.89 1.13
N LYS A 79 12.90 -14.90 0.76
CA LYS A 79 13.38 -16.27 0.51
C LYS A 79 14.04 -16.45 -0.86
N TYR A 80 13.57 -15.74 -1.88
CA TYR A 80 14.08 -15.82 -3.26
C TYR A 80 14.95 -14.61 -3.65
N LYS A 81 15.54 -13.92 -2.66
CA LYS A 81 16.46 -12.80 -2.88
C LYS A 81 17.83 -13.26 -3.34
#